data_AF-A0A3C0E659-F1
#
_entry.id   AF-A0A3C0E659-F1
#
_cell.length_a   1.000
_cell.length_b   1.000
_cell.length_c   1.000
_cell.angle_alpha   90.00
_cell.angle_beta   90.00
_cell.angle_gamma   90.00
#
_symmetry.space_group_name_H-M   'P 1'
#
loop_
_entity.id
_entity.type
_entity.pdbx_description
1 polymer ?
#
loop_
_entity_poly.entity_id
_entity_poly.type
_entity_poly.pdbx_seq_one_letter_code
_entity_poly.pdbx_strand_id
1 'polypeptide(L)'
;MTEQKHTNDPLNVDEALSTSEAFLIKNKNVLLGAVVALVVIVGGFLGYKHFISEPNELKASEAIFKGEQYFGADNFEVALKGDSLGYAGFVKLADEFSGTDAGNLANAYAGLCYAQLGKYEDAIKYLDKFSGDDLLVAPSVMGALGNCYAQTGQLDKAAATLLKAADRANSLSISPIFLIQAGQILEKQGKNAEAVEAYKQVKNKYGNSYQAMDIDKYIERASLK
;
A
#
# COMPACT_ATOMS: atom_id res chain seq x y z
N MET A 1 -46.11 -50.87 34.65
CA MET A 1 -45.68 -49.74 33.79
C MET A 1 -45.53 -48.54 34.68
N THR A 2 -44.29 -48.15 34.97
CA THR A 2 -43.97 -47.01 35.84
C THR A 2 -42.98 -46.16 35.08
N GLU A 3 -43.46 -45.00 34.60
CA GLU A 3 -42.72 -44.06 33.77
C GLU A 3 -41.47 -43.52 34.47
N GLN A 4 -40.32 -43.66 33.80
CA GLN A 4 -39.14 -42.86 34.06
C GLN A 4 -39.42 -41.43 33.63
N LYS A 5 -39.53 -40.50 34.59
CA LYS A 5 -39.53 -39.07 34.30
C LYS A 5 -38.08 -38.57 34.37
N HIS A 6 -37.46 -38.43 33.20
CA HIS A 6 -36.29 -37.58 33.01
C HIS A 6 -36.68 -36.16 33.45
N THR A 7 -36.21 -35.74 34.62
CA THR A 7 -36.18 -34.32 35.00
C THR A 7 -35.08 -33.68 34.19
N ASN A 8 -35.47 -32.98 33.12
CA ASN A 8 -34.64 -31.97 32.49
C ASN A 8 -34.39 -30.90 33.55
N ASP A 9 -33.13 -30.81 33.99
CA ASP A 9 -32.66 -29.79 34.91
C ASP A 9 -33.04 -28.42 34.34
N PRO A 10 -33.89 -27.63 35.01
CA PRO A 10 -34.17 -26.27 34.58
C PRO A 10 -32.88 -25.51 34.84
N LEU A 11 -32.04 -25.46 33.80
CA LEU A 11 -31.25 -24.31 33.43
C LEU A 11 -30.75 -23.52 34.64
N ASN A 12 -29.49 -23.77 34.97
CA ASN A 12 -28.59 -23.10 35.90
C ASN A 12 -28.46 -21.57 35.63
N VAL A 13 -29.60 -20.91 35.47
CA VAL A 13 -29.82 -19.54 35.03
C VAL A 13 -29.93 -18.66 36.26
N ASP A 14 -30.57 -19.13 37.34
CA ASP A 14 -30.66 -18.38 38.59
C ASP A 14 -29.29 -18.27 39.30
N GLU A 15 -28.47 -19.32 39.28
CA GLU A 15 -27.12 -19.28 39.87
C GLU A 15 -26.14 -18.48 38.99
N ALA A 16 -26.25 -18.59 37.66
CA ALA A 16 -25.49 -17.78 36.70
C ALA A 16 -25.88 -16.29 36.73
N LEU A 17 -27.16 -15.97 36.96
CA LEU A 17 -27.66 -14.61 37.17
C LEU A 17 -27.13 -14.06 38.50
N SER A 18 -27.21 -14.83 39.59
CA SER A 18 -26.72 -14.40 40.91
C SER A 18 -25.21 -14.14 40.93
N THR A 19 -24.41 -14.97 40.26
CA THR A 19 -22.95 -14.75 40.12
C THR A 19 -22.62 -13.56 39.22
N SER A 20 -23.41 -13.32 38.16
CA SER A 20 -23.24 -12.14 37.30
C SER A 20 -23.62 -10.85 38.01
N GLU A 21 -24.72 -10.84 38.77
CA GLU A 21 -25.17 -9.69 39.57
C GLU A 21 -24.18 -9.37 40.71
N ALA A 22 -23.70 -10.38 41.43
CA ALA A 22 -22.71 -10.19 42.49
C ALA A 22 -21.38 -9.64 41.93
N PHE A 23 -20.96 -10.08 40.74
CA PHE A 23 -19.75 -9.59 40.08
C PHE A 23 -19.90 -8.14 39.59
N LEU A 24 -21.04 -7.79 39.01
CA LEU A 24 -21.34 -6.42 38.57
C LEU A 24 -21.40 -5.45 39.76
N ILE A 25 -22.04 -5.83 40.86
CA ILE A 25 -22.15 -5.01 42.07
C ILE A 25 -20.77 -4.83 42.72
N LYS A 26 -19.98 -5.91 42.83
CA LYS A 26 -18.64 -5.89 43.43
C LYS A 26 -17.65 -5.04 42.64
N ASN A 27 -17.74 -5.05 41.31
CA ASN A 27 -16.81 -4.35 40.41
C ASN A 27 -17.41 -3.07 39.80
N LYS A 28 -18.57 -2.59 40.24
CA LYS A 28 -19.31 -1.48 39.61
C LYS A 28 -18.47 -0.22 39.36
N ASN A 29 -17.57 0.13 40.27
CA ASN A 29 -16.70 1.31 40.14
C ASN A 29 -15.62 1.11 39.07
N VAL A 30 -15.09 -0.11 38.95
CA VAL A 30 -14.11 -0.48 37.92
C VAL A 30 -14.78 -0.56 36.55
N LEU A 31 -15.98 -1.15 36.48
CA LEU A 31 -16.77 -1.23 35.26
C LEU A 31 -17.21 0.17 34.79
N LEU A 32 -17.66 1.02 35.70
CA LEU A 32 -17.99 2.42 35.40
C LEU A 32 -16.75 3.17 34.89
N GLY A 33 -15.59 3.00 35.55
CA GLY A 33 -14.32 3.56 35.09
C GLY A 33 -13.91 3.08 33.70
N ALA A 34 -14.10 1.78 33.41
CA ALA A 34 -13.82 1.19 32.11
C ALA A 34 -14.76 1.72 31.01
N VAL A 35 -16.05 1.89 31.29
CA VAL A 35 -17.02 2.49 30.36
C VAL A 35 -16.69 3.96 30.09
N VAL A 36 -16.35 4.74 31.13
CA VAL A 36 -15.93 6.14 30.95
C VAL A 36 -14.65 6.22 30.12
N ALA A 37 -13.66 5.36 30.39
CA ALA A 37 -12.43 5.29 29.60
C ALA A 37 -12.72 4.93 28.13
N LEU A 38 -13.60 3.96 27.88
CA LEU A 38 -14.04 3.58 26.53
C LEU A 38 -14.69 4.77 25.80
N VAL A 39 -15.61 5.48 26.47
CA VAL A 39 -16.29 6.65 25.89
C VAL A 39 -15.31 7.77 25.59
N VAL A 40 -14.31 8.01 26.46
CA VAL A 40 -13.26 9.01 26.20
C VAL A 40 -12.39 8.61 25.01
N ILE A 41 -12.03 7.33 24.87
CA ILE A 41 -11.25 6.83 23.73
C ILE A 41 -12.05 6.97 22.43
N VAL A 42 -13.30 6.50 22.43
CA VAL A 42 -14.18 6.57 21.25
C VAL A 42 -14.51 8.03 20.90
N GLY A 43 -14.86 8.85 21.89
CA GLY A 43 -15.16 10.27 21.70
C GLY A 43 -13.94 11.07 21.24
N GLY A 44 -12.76 10.79 21.80
CA GLY A 44 -11.48 11.36 21.37
C GLY A 44 -11.15 10.95 19.93
N PHE A 45 -11.35 9.67 19.57
CA PHE A 45 -11.14 9.18 18.21
C PHE A 45 -12.11 9.82 17.21
N LEU A 46 -13.41 9.86 17.50
CA LEU A 46 -14.42 10.49 16.64
C LEU A 46 -14.19 12.00 16.51
N GLY A 47 -13.84 12.67 17.61
CA GLY A 47 -13.48 14.08 17.62
C GLY A 47 -12.26 14.37 16.75
N TYR A 48 -11.18 13.59 16.91
CA TYR A 48 -9.99 13.71 16.06
C TYR A 48 -10.32 13.48 14.58
N LYS A 49 -11.10 12.44 14.28
CA LYS A 49 -11.49 12.09 12.91
C LYS A 49 -12.26 13.23 12.23
N HIS A 50 -13.33 13.72 12.85
CA HIS A 50 -14.20 14.73 12.23
C HIS A 50 -13.64 16.15 12.26
N PHE A 51 -12.93 16.55 13.32
CA PHE A 51 -12.47 17.94 13.46
C PHE A 51 -11.05 18.19 12.93
N ILE A 52 -10.23 17.15 12.76
CA ILE A 52 -8.83 17.27 12.33
C ILE A 52 -8.55 16.45 11.07
N SER A 53 -8.83 15.15 11.09
CA SER A 53 -8.44 14.25 9.99
C SER A 53 -9.16 14.58 8.68
N GLU A 54 -10.49 14.63 8.69
CA GLU A 54 -11.31 14.93 7.51
C GLU A 54 -11.01 16.29 6.86
N PRO A 55 -10.94 17.42 7.60
CA PRO A 55 -10.61 18.71 6.98
C PRO A 55 -9.16 18.78 6.48
N ASN A 56 -8.22 18.08 7.11
CA ASN A 56 -6.84 18.00 6.61
C ASN A 56 -6.76 17.16 5.33
N GLU A 57 -7.50 16.06 5.25
CA GLU A 57 -7.61 15.22 4.05
C GLU A 57 -8.10 16.04 2.84
N LEU A 58 -9.16 16.83 3.04
CA LEU A 58 -9.72 17.67 1.97
C LEU A 58 -8.71 18.72 1.48
N LYS A 59 -8.08 19.45 2.42
CA LYS A 59 -7.05 20.46 2.08
C LYS A 59 -5.85 19.83 1.38
N ALA A 60 -5.41 18.67 1.85
CA ALA A 60 -4.29 17.94 1.27
C ALA A 60 -4.63 17.47 -0.16
N SER A 61 -5.84 16.94 -0.37
CA SER A 61 -6.32 16.50 -1.69
C SER A 61 -6.37 17.64 -2.70
N GLU A 62 -6.90 18.82 -2.31
CA GLU A 62 -6.91 20.01 -3.17
C GLU A 62 -5.49 20.47 -3.54
N ALA A 63 -4.57 20.46 -2.57
CA ALA A 63 -3.18 20.83 -2.81
C ALA A 63 -2.47 19.82 -3.74
N ILE A 64 -2.68 18.52 -3.55
CA ILE A 64 -2.13 17.46 -4.40
C ILE A 64 -2.63 17.60 -5.83
N PHE A 65 -3.91 17.90 -6.04
CA PHE A 65 -4.47 18.09 -7.38
C PHE A 65 -3.71 19.16 -8.19
N LYS A 66 -3.25 20.24 -7.54
CA LYS A 66 -2.38 21.23 -8.21
C LYS A 66 -0.99 20.66 -8.53
N GLY A 67 -0.45 19.83 -7.63
CA GLY A 67 0.79 19.09 -7.87
C GLY A 67 0.71 18.12 -9.04
N GLU A 68 -0.41 17.38 -9.16
CA GLU A 68 -0.66 16.45 -10.25
C GLU A 68 -0.67 17.16 -11.61
N GLN A 69 -1.20 18.38 -11.68
CA GLN A 69 -1.15 19.19 -12.89
C GLN A 69 0.29 19.56 -13.27
N TYR A 70 1.13 19.95 -12.30
CA TYR A 70 2.55 20.20 -12.58
C TYR A 70 3.28 18.91 -13.00
N PHE A 71 2.98 17.79 -12.34
CA PHE A 71 3.53 16.48 -12.69
C PHE A 71 3.15 16.07 -14.12
N GLY A 72 1.87 16.18 -14.48
CA GLY A 72 1.36 15.85 -15.82
C GLY A 72 1.84 16.80 -16.92
N ALA A 73 2.33 17.99 -16.55
CA ALA A 73 2.98 18.95 -17.45
C ALA A 73 4.51 18.80 -17.46
N ASP A 74 5.05 17.69 -16.95
CA ASP A 74 6.48 17.39 -16.82
C ASP A 74 7.28 18.44 -16.03
N ASN A 75 6.61 19.27 -15.23
CA ASN A 75 7.24 20.29 -14.40
C ASN A 75 7.59 19.71 -13.02
N PHE A 76 8.42 18.68 -13.02
CA PHE A 76 8.71 17.88 -11.83
C PHE A 76 9.38 18.67 -10.70
N GLU A 77 10.23 19.66 -11.01
CA GLU A 77 10.87 20.48 -9.99
C GLU A 77 9.85 21.35 -9.22
N VAL A 78 8.89 21.94 -9.93
CA VAL A 78 7.81 22.74 -9.32
C VAL A 78 6.81 21.84 -8.61
N ALA A 79 6.43 20.72 -9.23
CA ALA A 79 5.61 19.69 -8.59
C ALA A 79 6.22 19.25 -7.24
N LEU A 80 7.54 19.11 -7.18
CA LEU A 80 8.25 18.66 -6.00
C LEU A 80 8.40 19.74 -4.91
N LYS A 81 8.80 20.95 -5.30
CA LYS A 81 9.24 22.02 -4.37
C LYS A 81 8.22 23.13 -4.15
N GLY A 82 7.17 23.17 -4.96
CA GLY A 82 6.17 24.22 -4.92
C GLY A 82 6.44 25.36 -5.90
N ASP A 83 5.49 26.30 -5.95
CA ASP A 83 5.55 27.51 -6.74
C ASP A 83 5.52 28.77 -5.86
N SER A 84 5.73 29.94 -6.46
CA SER A 84 5.59 31.23 -5.77
C SER A 84 4.14 31.70 -5.61
N LEU A 85 3.17 30.92 -6.10
CA LEU A 85 1.73 31.25 -6.17
C LEU A 85 0.91 30.51 -5.10
N GLY A 86 1.56 29.78 -4.19
CA GLY A 86 0.94 29.13 -3.04
C GLY A 86 0.84 27.60 -3.11
N TYR A 87 1.37 26.94 -4.15
CA TYR A 87 1.55 25.49 -4.11
C TYR A 87 2.81 25.14 -3.30
N ALA A 88 2.64 24.27 -2.31
CA ALA A 88 3.71 23.92 -1.36
C ALA A 88 4.73 22.89 -1.90
N GLY A 89 4.36 22.11 -2.93
CA GLY A 89 5.18 21.00 -3.43
C GLY A 89 4.93 19.68 -2.71
N PHE A 90 5.04 18.57 -3.44
CA PHE A 90 4.79 17.23 -2.90
C PHE A 90 5.63 16.88 -1.68
N VAL A 91 6.89 17.34 -1.60
CA VAL A 91 7.74 17.09 -0.43
C VAL A 91 7.12 17.67 0.83
N LYS A 92 6.65 18.91 0.75
CA LYS A 92 6.08 19.61 1.90
C LYS A 92 4.70 19.04 2.24
N LEU A 93 3.89 18.72 1.23
CA LEU A 93 2.58 18.09 1.44
C LEU A 93 2.69 16.71 2.10
N ALA A 94 3.69 15.91 1.71
CA ALA A 94 3.95 14.61 2.31
C ALA A 94 4.34 14.69 3.80
N ASP A 95 4.99 15.79 4.21
CA ASP A 95 5.39 16.04 5.60
C ASP A 95 4.24 16.63 6.42
N GLU A 96 3.59 17.68 5.92
CA GLU A 96 2.49 18.37 6.62
C GLU A 96 1.25 17.49 6.80
N PHE A 97 1.00 16.56 5.87
CA PHE A 97 -0.17 15.70 5.85
C PHE A 97 0.17 14.21 6.03
N SER A 98 1.30 13.88 6.67
CA SER A 98 1.81 12.50 6.76
C SER A 98 0.85 11.45 7.38
N GLY A 99 -0.23 11.88 8.02
CA GLY A 99 -1.27 11.01 8.60
C GLY A 99 -2.55 10.89 7.77
N THR A 100 -2.57 11.42 6.54
CA THR A 100 -3.73 11.41 5.64
C THR A 100 -3.44 10.57 4.39
N ASP A 101 -4.49 10.12 3.69
CA ASP A 101 -4.34 9.33 2.46
C ASP A 101 -3.70 10.18 1.35
N ALA A 102 -4.06 11.45 1.29
CA ALA A 102 -3.42 12.47 0.47
C ALA A 102 -1.93 12.61 0.79
N GLY A 103 -1.51 12.81 2.05
CA GLY A 103 -0.09 12.91 2.37
C GLY A 103 0.70 11.65 2.03
N ASN A 104 0.07 10.48 2.18
CA ASN A 104 0.61 9.23 1.67
C ASN A 104 0.78 9.26 0.13
N LEU A 105 -0.24 9.67 -0.63
CA LEU A 105 -0.15 9.84 -2.08
C LEU A 105 0.90 10.89 -2.50
N ALA A 106 1.08 11.96 -1.72
CA ALA A 106 2.13 12.95 -1.94
C ALA A 106 3.54 12.34 -1.83
N ASN A 107 3.75 11.33 -0.98
CA ASN A 107 5.01 10.57 -0.97
C ASN A 107 5.25 9.85 -2.30
N ALA A 108 4.22 9.19 -2.85
CA ALA A 108 4.35 8.55 -4.17
C ALA A 108 4.73 9.57 -5.26
N TYR A 109 4.00 10.69 -5.36
CA TYR A 109 4.30 11.72 -6.34
C TYR A 109 5.67 12.39 -6.14
N ALA A 110 6.08 12.69 -4.90
CA ALA A 110 7.41 13.20 -4.61
C ALA A 110 8.49 12.23 -5.12
N GLY A 111 8.32 10.95 -4.82
CA GLY A 111 9.21 9.88 -5.27
C GLY A 111 9.28 9.78 -6.79
N LEU A 112 8.13 9.84 -7.48
CA LEU A 112 8.07 9.84 -8.94
C LEU A 112 8.76 11.09 -9.54
N CYS A 113 8.53 12.28 -8.99
CA CYS A 113 9.23 13.49 -9.41
C CYS A 113 10.75 13.33 -9.28
N TYR A 114 11.24 12.86 -8.13
CA TYR A 114 12.67 12.61 -7.94
C TYR A 114 13.22 11.61 -8.97
N ALA A 115 12.48 10.54 -9.28
CA ALA A 115 12.88 9.56 -10.28
C ALA A 115 12.99 10.18 -11.68
N GLN A 116 12.02 11.02 -12.07
CA GLN A 116 12.04 11.74 -13.36
C GLN A 116 13.19 12.75 -13.46
N LEU A 117 13.61 13.28 -12.31
CA LEU A 117 14.77 14.18 -12.19
C LEU A 117 16.11 13.44 -12.09
N GLY A 118 16.11 12.11 -12.19
CA GLY A 118 17.31 11.28 -12.10
C GLY A 118 17.90 11.17 -10.68
N LYS A 119 17.16 11.61 -9.65
CA LYS A 119 17.57 11.59 -8.24
C LYS A 119 17.05 10.33 -7.58
N TYR A 120 17.60 9.18 -7.95
CA TYR A 120 17.01 7.87 -7.62
C TYR A 120 17.08 7.52 -6.13
N GLU A 121 18.10 7.96 -5.41
CA GLU A 121 18.22 7.76 -3.96
C GLU A 121 17.12 8.52 -3.19
N ASP A 122 16.85 9.77 -3.59
CA ASP A 122 15.75 10.55 -3.04
C ASP A 122 14.39 9.92 -3.44
N ALA A 123 14.26 9.44 -4.68
CA ALA A 123 13.06 8.76 -5.14
C ALA A 123 12.72 7.56 -4.24
N ILE A 124 13.70 6.70 -3.96
CA ILE A 124 13.54 5.54 -3.07
C ILE A 124 13.03 5.98 -1.69
N LYS A 125 13.59 7.04 -1.10
CA LYS A 125 13.20 7.54 0.23
C LYS A 125 11.71 7.89 0.32
N TYR A 126 11.12 8.42 -0.75
CA TYR A 126 9.71 8.79 -0.76
C TYR A 126 8.80 7.66 -1.25
N LEU A 127 9.20 6.91 -2.28
CA LEU A 127 8.41 5.77 -2.78
C LEU A 127 8.26 4.67 -1.72
N ASP A 128 9.28 4.43 -0.89
CA ASP A 128 9.26 3.41 0.17
C ASP A 128 8.34 3.78 1.35
N LYS A 129 7.99 5.07 1.49
CA LYS A 129 7.02 5.54 2.50
C LYS A 129 5.57 5.35 2.07
N PHE A 130 5.31 5.22 0.77
CA PHE A 130 3.96 5.02 0.28
C PHE A 130 3.46 3.64 0.65
N SER A 131 2.23 3.58 1.14
CA SER A 131 1.49 2.34 1.34
C SER A 131 0.10 2.45 0.73
N GLY A 132 -0.41 1.35 0.18
CA GLY A 132 -1.76 1.33 -0.39
C GLY A 132 -2.16 -0.08 -0.73
N ASP A 133 -3.44 -0.38 -0.62
CA ASP A 133 -4.00 -1.73 -0.82
C ASP A 133 -4.75 -1.92 -2.14
N ASP A 134 -4.72 -0.90 -2.99
CA ASP A 134 -5.33 -0.95 -4.30
C ASP A 134 -4.47 -1.75 -5.30
N LEU A 135 -5.11 -2.18 -6.39
CA LEU A 135 -4.51 -3.06 -7.39
C LEU A 135 -3.80 -2.30 -8.53
N LEU A 136 -3.72 -0.97 -8.48
CA LEU A 136 -3.20 -0.16 -9.57
C LEU A 136 -2.08 0.77 -9.12
N VAL A 137 -2.37 1.74 -8.25
CA VAL A 137 -1.44 2.73 -7.72
C VAL A 137 -0.36 2.04 -6.91
N ALA A 138 -0.72 1.23 -5.91
CA ALA A 138 0.28 0.56 -5.07
C ALA A 138 1.29 -0.30 -5.85
N PRO A 139 0.90 -1.23 -6.74
CA PRO A 139 1.87 -1.96 -7.55
C PRO A 139 2.62 -1.05 -8.54
N SER A 140 2.04 0.05 -9.02
CA SER A 140 2.77 1.01 -9.88
C SER A 140 3.87 1.73 -9.12
N VAL A 141 3.61 2.16 -7.89
CA VAL A 141 4.61 2.76 -6.99
C VAL A 141 5.71 1.74 -6.65
N MET A 142 5.35 0.49 -6.36
CA MET A 142 6.33 -0.59 -6.18
C MET A 142 7.17 -0.82 -7.44
N GLY A 143 6.57 -0.77 -8.63
CA GLY A 143 7.30 -0.88 -9.89
C GLY A 143 8.29 0.27 -10.08
N ALA A 144 7.89 1.50 -9.80
CA ALA A 144 8.78 2.67 -9.82
C ALA A 144 9.92 2.53 -8.80
N LEU A 145 9.64 2.04 -7.59
CA LEU A 145 10.63 1.79 -6.55
C LEU A 145 11.64 0.73 -6.99
N GLY A 146 11.17 -0.38 -7.57
CA GLY A 146 12.02 -1.42 -8.15
C GLY A 146 12.93 -0.87 -9.25
N ASN A 147 12.41 -0.01 -10.12
CA ASN A 147 13.21 0.65 -11.16
C ASN A 147 14.26 1.60 -10.57
N CYS A 148 13.95 2.34 -9.50
CA CYS A 148 14.94 3.17 -8.80
C CYS A 148 16.03 2.32 -8.12
N TYR A 149 15.66 1.16 -7.55
CA TYR A 149 16.66 0.19 -7.06
C TYR A 149 17.59 -0.28 -8.18
N ALA A 150 17.08 -0.52 -9.39
CA ALA A 150 17.93 -0.91 -10.51
C ALA A 150 18.92 0.19 -10.90
N GLN A 151 18.48 1.45 -10.93
CA GLN A 151 19.32 2.61 -11.27
C GLN A 151 20.42 2.87 -10.23
N THR A 152 20.15 2.57 -8.95
CA THR A 152 21.14 2.67 -7.86
C THR A 152 21.99 1.41 -7.69
N GLY A 153 21.92 0.45 -8.62
CA GLY A 153 22.71 -0.78 -8.60
C GLY A 153 22.24 -1.85 -7.61
N GLN A 154 21.13 -1.64 -6.91
CA GLN A 154 20.52 -2.61 -5.99
C GLN A 154 19.71 -3.67 -6.75
N LEU A 155 20.36 -4.40 -7.67
CA LEU A 155 19.71 -5.27 -8.65
C LEU A 155 18.86 -6.39 -8.03
N ASP A 156 19.32 -7.02 -6.94
CA ASP A 156 18.53 -8.06 -6.25
C ASP A 156 17.23 -7.50 -5.67
N LYS A 157 17.29 -6.33 -5.02
CA LYS A 157 16.09 -5.66 -4.50
C LYS A 157 15.18 -5.22 -5.64
N ALA A 158 15.75 -4.74 -6.74
CA ALA A 158 15.01 -4.30 -7.91
C ALA A 158 14.17 -5.45 -8.50
N ALA A 159 14.80 -6.57 -8.81
CA ALA A 159 14.12 -7.76 -9.34
C ALA A 159 13.05 -8.26 -8.38
N ALA A 160 13.36 -8.41 -7.09
CA ALA A 160 12.39 -8.88 -6.10
C ALA A 160 11.19 -7.92 -5.95
N THR A 161 11.42 -6.61 -5.99
CA THR A 161 10.36 -5.60 -5.86
C THR A 161 9.46 -5.59 -7.09
N LEU A 162 10.03 -5.70 -8.29
CA LEU A 162 9.28 -5.77 -9.55
C LEU A 162 8.45 -7.06 -9.67
N LEU A 163 9.00 -8.20 -9.25
CA LEU A 163 8.23 -9.46 -9.19
C LEU A 163 7.03 -9.34 -8.24
N LYS A 164 7.23 -8.76 -7.05
CA LYS A 164 6.14 -8.48 -6.11
C LYS A 164 5.11 -7.50 -6.67
N ALA A 165 5.55 -6.46 -7.37
CA ALA A 165 4.67 -5.50 -8.02
C ALA A 165 3.80 -6.18 -9.09
N ALA A 166 4.39 -7.06 -9.90
CA ALA A 166 3.67 -7.83 -10.90
C ALA A 166 2.59 -8.74 -10.30
N ASP A 167 2.96 -9.46 -9.23
CA ASP A 167 2.03 -10.36 -8.54
C ASP A 167 0.88 -9.60 -7.88
N ARG A 168 1.19 -8.50 -7.17
CA ARG A 168 0.19 -7.64 -6.52
C ARG A 168 -0.77 -7.01 -7.52
N ALA A 169 -0.28 -6.52 -8.66
CA ALA A 169 -1.13 -5.93 -9.70
C ALA A 169 -2.11 -6.95 -10.30
N ASN A 170 -1.63 -8.18 -10.53
CA ASN A 170 -2.38 -9.24 -11.18
C ASN A 170 -3.18 -8.78 -12.42
N SER A 171 -2.59 -7.92 -13.26
CA SER A 171 -3.28 -7.20 -14.32
C SER A 171 -2.60 -7.38 -15.67
N LEU A 172 -3.40 -7.52 -16.73
CA LEU A 172 -2.93 -7.60 -18.11
C LEU A 172 -2.19 -6.33 -18.59
N SER A 173 -2.42 -5.18 -17.94
CA SER A 173 -1.84 -3.90 -18.37
C SER A 173 -0.45 -3.64 -17.82
N ILE A 174 -0.17 -4.03 -16.57
CA ILE A 174 1.06 -3.64 -15.87
C ILE A 174 1.89 -4.81 -15.34
N SER A 175 1.30 -5.96 -15.01
CA SER A 175 2.07 -7.12 -14.52
C SER A 175 3.10 -7.61 -15.55
N PRO A 176 2.78 -7.70 -16.86
CA PRO A 176 3.76 -8.09 -17.87
C PRO A 176 4.96 -7.15 -17.97
N ILE A 177 4.73 -5.85 -17.75
CA ILE A 177 5.79 -4.83 -17.80
C ILE A 177 6.80 -5.10 -16.69
N PHE A 178 6.32 -5.28 -15.45
CA PHE A 178 7.19 -5.51 -14.30
C PHE A 178 7.89 -6.87 -14.37
N LEU A 179 7.23 -7.92 -14.86
CA LEU A 179 7.86 -9.23 -15.10
C LEU A 179 8.99 -9.13 -16.12
N ILE A 180 8.79 -8.39 -17.21
CA ILE A 180 9.84 -8.21 -18.22
C ILE A 180 11.03 -7.44 -17.65
N GLN A 181 10.76 -6.34 -16.92
CA GLN A 181 11.81 -5.56 -16.26
C GLN A 181 12.60 -6.40 -15.25
N ALA A 182 11.92 -7.20 -14.42
CA ALA A 182 12.56 -8.11 -13.49
C ALA A 182 13.43 -9.15 -14.22
N GLY A 183 12.91 -9.78 -15.28
CA GLY A 183 13.65 -10.75 -16.09
C GLY A 183 14.91 -10.14 -16.71
N GLN A 184 14.84 -8.90 -17.20
CA GLN A 184 16.01 -8.21 -17.77
C GLN A 184 17.08 -7.92 -16.71
N ILE A 185 16.67 -7.58 -15.48
CA ILE A 185 17.60 -7.39 -14.36
C ILE A 185 18.24 -8.73 -13.99
N LEU A 186 17.46 -9.81 -13.91
CA LEU A 186 17.95 -11.15 -13.60
C LEU A 186 18.96 -11.64 -14.66
N GLU A 187 18.71 -11.40 -15.95
CA GLU A 187 19.69 -11.67 -17.01
C GLU A 187 21.00 -10.89 -16.80
N LYS A 188 20.93 -9.61 -16.42
CA LYS A 188 22.13 -8.80 -16.12
C LYS A 188 22.94 -9.36 -14.95
N GLN A 189 22.27 -10.04 -14.02
CA GLN A 189 22.90 -10.71 -12.88
C GLN A 189 23.38 -12.13 -13.21
N GLY A 190 23.17 -12.64 -14.42
CA GLY A 190 23.46 -14.03 -14.81
C GLY A 190 22.46 -15.05 -14.26
N LYS A 191 21.34 -14.60 -13.66
CA LYS A 191 20.27 -15.44 -13.13
C LYS A 191 19.27 -15.83 -14.23
N ASN A 192 19.78 -16.43 -15.30
CA ASN A 192 19.01 -16.66 -16.53
C ASN A 192 17.81 -17.60 -16.33
N ALA A 193 17.94 -18.62 -15.48
CA ALA A 193 16.82 -19.52 -15.17
C ALA A 193 15.65 -18.76 -14.51
N GLU A 194 15.92 -17.87 -13.55
CA GLU A 194 14.90 -17.03 -12.91
C GLU A 194 14.28 -16.04 -13.90
N ALA A 195 15.10 -15.48 -14.81
CA ALA A 195 14.61 -14.61 -15.87
C ALA A 195 13.62 -15.34 -16.81
N VAL A 196 13.96 -16.57 -17.23
CA VAL A 196 13.09 -17.42 -18.05
C VAL A 196 11.76 -17.67 -17.36
N GLU A 197 11.75 -17.94 -16.05
CA GLU A 197 10.51 -18.15 -15.30
C GLU A 197 9.65 -16.87 -15.24
N ALA A 198 10.26 -15.70 -15.05
CA ALA A 198 9.53 -14.42 -15.13
C ALA A 198 8.89 -14.20 -16.52
N TYR A 199 9.62 -14.50 -17.60
CA TYR A 199 9.09 -14.36 -18.97
C TYR A 199 8.00 -15.39 -19.29
N LYS A 200 8.14 -16.63 -18.82
CA LYS A 200 7.08 -17.65 -18.94
C LYS A 200 5.79 -17.23 -18.23
N GLN A 201 5.88 -16.53 -17.09
CA GLN A 201 4.69 -15.99 -16.44
C GLN A 201 3.95 -14.99 -17.36
N VAL A 202 4.67 -14.13 -18.09
CA VAL A 202 4.06 -13.26 -19.10
C VAL A 202 3.33 -14.08 -20.16
N LYS A 203 3.98 -15.10 -20.72
CA LYS A 203 3.38 -15.98 -21.74
C LYS A 203 2.13 -16.71 -21.23
N ASN A 204 2.22 -17.31 -20.05
CA ASN A 204 1.22 -18.26 -19.56
C ASN A 204 0.04 -17.57 -18.85
N LYS A 205 0.33 -16.55 -18.04
CA LYS A 205 -0.69 -15.85 -17.22
C LYS A 205 -1.22 -14.61 -17.92
N TYR A 206 -0.41 -13.96 -18.76
CA TYR A 206 -0.73 -12.70 -19.40
C TYR A 206 -0.59 -12.75 -20.93
N GLY A 207 -0.85 -13.91 -21.54
CA GLY A 207 -0.65 -14.16 -22.98
C GLY A 207 -1.44 -13.24 -23.92
N ASN A 208 -2.50 -12.60 -23.43
CA ASN A 208 -3.31 -11.63 -24.18
C ASN A 208 -2.84 -10.18 -24.00
N SER A 209 -1.71 -9.94 -23.33
CA SER A 209 -1.10 -8.62 -23.20
C SER A 209 -0.28 -8.25 -24.44
N TYR A 210 -0.09 -6.96 -24.69
CA TYR A 210 0.78 -6.49 -25.77
C TYR A 210 2.21 -7.02 -25.63
N GLN A 211 2.71 -7.05 -24.39
CA GLN A 211 4.04 -7.53 -24.04
C GLN A 211 4.25 -9.02 -24.34
N ALA A 212 3.18 -9.82 -24.33
CA ALA A 212 3.27 -11.24 -24.64
C ALA A 212 3.57 -11.51 -26.13
N MET A 213 3.30 -10.56 -27.03
CA MET A 213 3.55 -10.75 -28.47
C MET A 213 5.03 -11.03 -28.80
N ASP A 214 5.95 -10.44 -28.04
CA ASP A 214 7.39 -10.58 -28.24
C ASP A 214 8.07 -11.45 -27.17
N ILE A 215 7.32 -12.04 -26.24
CA ILE A 215 7.91 -12.67 -25.06
C ILE A 215 8.78 -13.88 -25.36
N ASP A 216 8.48 -14.62 -26.44
CA ASP A 216 9.28 -15.78 -26.85
C ASP A 216 10.72 -15.40 -27.18
N LYS A 217 10.95 -14.20 -27.72
CA LYS A 217 12.31 -13.69 -27.96
C LYS A 217 13.10 -13.53 -26.68
N TYR A 218 12.44 -13.10 -25.59
CA TYR A 218 13.06 -12.96 -24.27
C TYR A 218 13.36 -14.33 -23.66
N ILE A 219 12.43 -15.28 -23.76
CA ILE A 219 12.60 -16.65 -23.28
C ILE A 219 13.77 -17.34 -23.99
N GLU A 220 13.81 -17.27 -25.31
CA GLU A 220 14.89 -17.86 -26.11
C GLU A 220 16.25 -17.23 -25.75
N ARG A 221 16.33 -15.89 -25.73
CA ARG A 221 17.56 -15.17 -25.37
C ARG A 221 18.11 -15.59 -24.02
N ALA A 222 17.25 -15.65 -23.00
CA ALA A 222 17.66 -16.01 -21.65
C ALA A 222 18.02 -17.50 -21.55
N SER A 223 17.38 -18.37 -22.33
CA SER A 223 17.66 -19.83 -22.31
C SER A 223 18.98 -20.22 -22.96
N LEU A 224 19.55 -19.36 -23.82
CA LEU A 224 20.80 -19.62 -24.54
C LEU A 224 22.06 -19.17 -23.80
N LYS A 225 21.92 -18.45 -22.69
CA LYS A 225 23.03 -17.93 -21.89
C LYS A 225 23.23 -18.76 -20.63
#